data_AF-A0A1S3CSA1-F1
#
_entry.id   AF-A0A1S3CSA1-F1
#
_cell.length_a   1.000
_cell.length_b   1.000
_cell.length_c   1.000
_cell.angle_alpha   90.00
_cell.angle_beta   90.00
_cell.angle_gamma   90.00
#
_symmetry.space_group_name_H-M   'P 1'
#
loop_
_entity.id
_entity.type
_entity.pdbx_description
1 polymer ?
#
loop_
_entity_poly.entity_id
_entity_poly.type
_entity_poly.pdbx_seq_one_letter_code
_entity_poly.pdbx_strand_id
1 'polypeptide(L)'
;MATFVSGFVVGFTAVWQLALVTLAVVPLIAVIGGIYTTTIAKLSAKTQEALSEAGNIVEQTIVQIRVVFAFVGESRALQRYSAALKISQKIGYKSGFSKGMGLGATYFVVFCCYALLLWYGGYLVRHHATNGGLAIATMFAVMIGGL
;
A
#
# COMPACT_ATOMS: atom_id res chain seq x y z
N MET A 1 16.79 -2.63 -4.55
CA MET A 1 17.53 -2.81 -5.83
C MET A 1 18.71 -3.76 -5.66
N ALA A 2 19.74 -3.43 -4.87
CA ALA A 2 20.88 -4.34 -4.64
C ALA A 2 20.49 -5.66 -3.95
N THR A 3 19.58 -5.60 -2.97
CA THR A 3 19.00 -6.75 -2.25
C THR A 3 18.20 -7.67 -3.17
N PHE A 4 17.43 -7.07 -4.09
CA PHE A 4 16.63 -7.79 -5.08
C PHE A 4 17.50 -8.59 -6.04
N VAL A 5 18.54 -7.97 -6.60
CA VAL A 5 19.46 -8.63 -7.53
C VAL A 5 20.26 -9.72 -6.82
N SER A 6 20.76 -9.48 -5.60
CA SER A 6 21.53 -10.49 -4.86
C SER A 6 20.66 -11.67 -4.41
N GLY A 7 19.42 -11.42 -3.97
CA GLY A 7 18.47 -12.47 -3.62
C GLY A 7 18.10 -13.36 -4.81
N PHE A 8 17.92 -12.78 -6.00
CA PHE A 8 17.68 -13.54 -7.23
C PHE A 8 18.89 -14.37 -7.67
N VAL A 9 20.10 -13.81 -7.58
CA VAL A 9 21.33 -14.53 -7.91
C VAL A 9 21.53 -15.73 -6.99
N VAL A 10 21.32 -15.57 -5.68
CA VAL A 10 21.41 -16.67 -4.71
C VAL A 10 20.31 -17.71 -4.92
N GLY A 11 19.10 -17.29 -5.30
CA GLY A 11 18.00 -18.19 -5.65
C GLY A 11 18.31 -19.06 -6.87
N PHE A 12 18.82 -18.44 -7.95
CA PHE A 12 19.17 -19.15 -9.19
C PHE A 12 20.36 -20.10 -9.03
N THR A 13 21.34 -19.77 -8.19
CA THR A 13 22.52 -20.63 -7.97
C THR A 13 22.24 -21.84 -7.09
N ALA A 14 21.28 -21.75 -6.18
CA ALA A 14 20.97 -22.84 -5.27
C ALA A 14 19.80 -23.71 -5.74
N VAL A 15 18.68 -23.12 -6.16
CA VAL A 15 17.51 -23.87 -6.66
C VAL A 15 16.78 -23.07 -7.74
N TRP A 16 17.09 -23.37 -9.00
CA TRP A 16 16.50 -22.70 -10.17
C TRP A 16 14.96 -22.84 -10.27
N GLN A 17 14.38 -23.92 -9.75
CA GLN A 17 12.93 -24.14 -9.76
C GLN A 17 12.19 -23.20 -8.79
N LEU A 18 12.76 -22.93 -7.61
CA LEU A 18 12.20 -21.98 -6.65
C LEU A 18 12.37 -20.54 -7.14
N ALA A 19 13.49 -20.24 -7.81
CA ALA A 19 13.75 -18.93 -8.40
C ALA A 19 12.78 -18.57 -9.53
N LEU A 20 12.35 -19.54 -10.34
CA LEU A 20 11.34 -19.34 -11.39
C LEU A 20 9.96 -18.98 -10.81
N VAL A 21 9.57 -19.63 -9.71
CA VAL A 21 8.29 -19.35 -9.04
C VAL A 21 8.30 -17.93 -8.45
N THR A 22 9.40 -17.51 -7.82
CA THR A 22 9.53 -16.14 -7.32
C THR A 22 9.63 -15.09 -8.42
N LEU A 23 10.30 -15.40 -9.55
CA LEU A 23 10.32 -14.53 -10.73
C LEU A 23 8.90 -14.26 -11.27
N ALA A 24 8.00 -15.24 -11.21
CA ALA A 24 6.61 -15.08 -11.64
C ALA A 24 5.77 -14.25 -10.64
N VAL A 25 6.10 -14.27 -9.35
CA VAL A 25 5.39 -13.54 -8.30
C VAL A 25 5.79 -12.06 -8.23
N VAL A 26 7.04 -11.72 -8.55
CA VAL A 26 7.54 -10.33 -8.58
C VAL A 26 6.69 -9.40 -9.46
N PRO A 27 6.43 -9.68 -10.75
CA PRO A 27 5.64 -8.79 -11.59
C PRO A 27 4.19 -8.70 -11.09
N LEU A 28 3.66 -9.78 -10.49
CA LEU A 28 2.33 -9.76 -9.87
C LEU A 28 2.28 -8.76 -8.69
N ILE A 29 3.27 -8.81 -7.80
CA ILE A 29 3.39 -7.86 -6.67
C ILE A 29 3.64 -6.44 -7.18
N ALA A 30 4.47 -6.27 -8.22
CA ALA A 30 4.75 -4.96 -8.81
C ALA A 30 3.49 -4.34 -9.44
N VAL A 31 2.66 -5.12 -10.12
CA VAL A 31 1.38 -4.68 -10.68
C VAL A 31 0.40 -4.30 -9.57
N ILE A 32 0.26 -5.14 -8.55
CA ILE A 32 -0.62 -4.87 -7.40
C ILE A 32 -0.15 -3.62 -6.64
N GLY A 33 1.15 -3.51 -6.38
CA GLY A 33 1.78 -2.36 -5.72
C GLY A 33 1.66 -1.08 -6.56
N GLY A 34 1.82 -1.17 -7.88
CA GLY A 34 1.61 -0.06 -8.82
C GLY A 34 0.16 0.43 -8.82
N ILE A 35 -0.81 -0.47 -8.86
CA ILE A 35 -2.24 -0.12 -8.78
C ILE A 35 -2.57 0.47 -7.40
N TYR A 36 -2.02 -0.10 -6.33
CA TYR A 36 -2.22 0.38 -4.97
C TYR A 36 -1.67 1.79 -4.75
N THR A 37 -0.41 2.03 -5.13
CA THR A 37 0.26 3.33 -5.00
C THR A 37 -0.42 4.42 -5.81
N THR A 38 -0.78 4.13 -7.06
CA THR A 38 -1.51 5.08 -7.92
C THR A 38 -2.91 5.38 -7.39
N THR A 39 -3.61 4.38 -6.85
CA THR A 39 -4.92 4.56 -6.23
C THR A 39 -4.80 5.43 -4.98
N ILE A 40 -3.84 5.15 -4.09
CA ILE A 40 -3.60 5.99 -2.91
C ILE A 40 -3.22 7.41 -3.28
N ALA A 41 -2.34 7.60 -4.26
CA ALA A 41 -1.94 8.93 -4.69
C ALA A 41 -3.14 9.75 -5.17
N LYS A 42 -4.02 9.15 -5.99
CA LYS A 42 -5.27 9.78 -6.45
C LYS A 42 -6.23 10.10 -5.30
N LEU A 43 -6.37 9.20 -4.34
CA LEU A 43 -7.25 9.45 -3.18
C LEU A 43 -6.66 10.50 -2.23
N SER A 44 -5.35 10.51 -2.00
CA SER A 44 -4.68 11.57 -1.23
C SER A 44 -4.85 12.93 -1.89
N ALA A 45 -4.73 13.03 -3.22
CA ALA A 45 -4.96 14.27 -3.95
C ALA A 45 -6.39 14.80 -3.73
N LYS A 46 -7.41 13.93 -3.83
CA LYS A 46 -8.80 14.32 -3.55
C LYS A 46 -9.04 14.74 -2.11
N THR A 47 -8.40 14.06 -1.15
CA THR A 47 -8.47 14.48 0.26
C THR A 47 -7.83 15.85 0.46
N GLN A 48 -6.70 16.12 -0.20
CA GLN A 48 -6.03 17.41 -0.15
C GLN A 48 -6.88 18.53 -0.75
N GLU A 49 -7.53 18.30 -1.90
CA GLU A 49 -8.45 19.28 -2.51
C GLU A 49 -9.62 19.61 -1.57
N ALA A 50 -10.28 18.61 -0.99
CA ALA A 50 -11.39 18.81 -0.07
C ALA A 50 -10.97 19.56 1.21
N LEU A 51 -9.76 19.30 1.71
CA LEU A 51 -9.19 20.04 2.84
C LEU A 51 -8.83 21.48 2.46
N SER A 52 -8.31 21.71 1.25
CA SER A 52 -8.02 23.04 0.74
C SER A 52 -9.28 23.88 0.58
N GLU A 53 -10.39 23.29 0.12
CA GLU A 53 -11.67 23.98 0.01
C GLU A 53 -12.20 24.39 1.39
N ALA A 54 -12.13 23.49 2.38
CA ALA A 54 -12.46 23.81 3.76
C ALA A 54 -11.56 24.92 4.34
N GLY A 55 -10.26 24.88 4.04
CA GLY A 55 -9.29 25.91 4.41
C GLY A 55 -9.64 27.28 3.82
N ASN A 56 -9.97 27.33 2.52
CA ASN A 56 -10.39 28.56 1.84
C ASN A 56 -11.66 29.17 2.48
N ILE A 57 -12.64 28.33 2.85
CA ILE A 57 -13.86 28.81 3.53
C ILE A 57 -13.52 29.46 4.88
N VAL A 58 -12.62 28.84 5.66
CA VAL A 58 -12.16 29.39 6.94
C VAL A 58 -11.40 30.69 6.72
N GLU A 59 -10.46 30.72 5.78
CA GLU A 59 -9.66 31.89 5.46
C GLU A 59 -10.55 33.07 5.06
N GLN A 60 -11.50 32.86 4.15
CA GLN A 60 -12.46 33.90 3.76
C GLN A 60 -13.31 34.40 4.93
N THR A 61 -13.71 33.49 5.83
CA THR A 61 -14.50 33.84 7.02
C THR A 61 -13.69 34.68 8.00
N ILE A 62 -12.41 34.35 8.23
CA ILE A 62 -11.50 35.09 9.11
C ILE A 62 -11.16 36.46 8.51
N VAL A 63 -10.85 36.53 7.22
CA VAL A 63 -10.55 37.80 6.53
C VAL A 63 -11.75 38.74 6.58
N GLN A 64 -12.97 38.21 6.46
CA GLN A 64 -14.21 38.99 6.49
C GLN A 64 -14.93 38.96 7.86
N ILE A 65 -14.20 38.71 8.95
CA ILE A 65 -14.79 38.52 10.29
C ILE A 65 -15.69 39.68 10.74
N ARG A 66 -15.32 40.93 10.39
CA ARG A 66 -16.12 42.13 10.69
C ARG A 66 -17.47 42.14 9.98
N VAL A 67 -17.54 41.62 8.74
CA VAL A 67 -18.77 41.52 7.96
C VAL A 67 -19.63 40.38 8.49
N VAL A 68 -19.03 39.25 8.84
CA VAL A 68 -19.74 38.10 9.44
C VAL A 68 -20.39 38.51 10.76
N PHE A 69 -19.68 39.24 11.62
CA PHE A 69 -20.23 39.80 12.85
C PHE A 69 -21.34 40.82 12.58
N ALA A 70 -21.14 41.74 11.64
CA ALA A 70 -22.13 42.78 11.31
C ALA A 70 -23.47 42.22 10.78
N PHE A 71 -23.43 41.08 10.10
CA PHE A 71 -24.63 40.40 9.57
C PHE A 71 -25.11 39.21 10.42
N VAL A 72 -24.51 38.97 11.61
CA VAL A 72 -24.81 37.80 12.47
C VAL A 72 -24.75 36.49 11.66
N GLY A 73 -23.75 36.39 10.77
CA GLY A 73 -23.61 35.33 9.77
C GLY A 73 -22.91 34.06 10.27
N GLU A 74 -22.57 33.98 11.56
CA GLU A 74 -21.78 32.89 12.16
C GLU A 74 -22.39 31.51 11.89
N SER A 75 -23.71 31.38 12.07
CA SER A 75 -24.43 30.12 11.81
C SER A 75 -24.26 29.65 10.36
N ARG A 76 -24.29 30.58 9.39
CA ARG A 76 -24.15 30.28 7.96
C ARG A 76 -22.73 29.87 7.61
N ALA A 77 -21.73 30.53 8.19
CA ALA A 77 -20.32 30.16 8.01
C ALA A 77 -20.03 28.77 8.61
N LEU A 78 -20.55 28.49 9.80
CA LEU A 78 -20.38 27.22 10.50
C LEU A 78 -21.08 26.07 9.76
N GLN A 79 -22.26 26.32 9.18
CA GLN A 79 -22.98 25.35 8.35
C GLN A 79 -22.22 25.02 7.05
N ARG A 80 -21.62 26.02 6.39
CA ARG A 80 -20.78 25.80 5.20
C ARG A 80 -19.51 25.00 5.52
N TYR A 81 -18.83 25.34 6.61
CA TYR A 81 -17.66 24.59 7.05
C TYR A 81 -18.02 23.13 7.42
N SER A 82 -19.13 22.93 8.12
CA SER A 82 -19.64 21.59 8.45
C SER A 82 -20.01 20.77 7.21
N ALA A 83 -20.56 21.40 6.17
CA ALA A 83 -20.87 20.74 4.92
C ALA A 83 -19.60 20.28 4.18
N ALA A 84 -18.57 21.14 4.10
CA ALA A 84 -17.27 20.79 3.52
C ALA A 84 -16.58 19.65 4.28
N LEU A 85 -16.62 19.68 5.62
CA LEU A 85 -16.09 18.61 6.47
C LEU A 85 -16.80 17.26 6.26
N LYS A 86 -18.13 17.25 6.14
CA LYS A 86 -18.90 16.02 5.85
C LYS A 86 -18.47 15.37 4.53
N ILE A 87 -18.20 16.17 3.50
CA ILE A 87 -17.70 15.68 2.20
C ILE A 87 -16.32 15.05 2.38
N SER A 88 -15.40 15.77 3.05
CA SER A 88 -14.06 15.26 3.35
C SER A 88 -14.08 13.96 4.16
N GLN A 89 -14.94 13.87 5.18
CA GLN A 89 -15.12 12.68 6.00
C GLN A 89 -15.61 11.47 5.18
N LYS A 90 -16.58 11.66 4.27
CA LYS A 90 -17.10 10.59 3.41
C LYS A 90 -16.05 10.10 2.41
N ILE A 91 -15.23 11.00 1.86
CA ILE A 91 -14.06 10.66 1.03
C ILE A 91 -13.02 9.90 1.88
N GLY A 92 -12.79 10.36 3.11
CA GLY A 92 -11.91 9.72 4.09
C GLY A 92 -12.29 8.27 4.38
N TYR A 93 -13.57 7.96 4.59
CA TYR A 93 -14.03 6.58 4.80
C TYR A 93 -13.77 5.68 3.58
N LYS A 94 -14.13 6.13 2.37
CA LYS A 94 -13.84 5.37 1.14
C LYS A 94 -12.34 5.20 0.91
N SER A 95 -11.54 6.20 1.28
CA SER A 95 -10.09 6.17 1.21
C SER A 95 -9.49 5.18 2.19
N GLY A 96 -9.92 5.21 3.46
CA GLY A 96 -9.49 4.27 4.48
C GLY A 96 -9.80 2.83 4.10
N PHE A 97 -11.00 2.56 3.59
CA PHE A 97 -11.36 1.21 3.14
C PHE A 97 -10.51 0.74 1.96
N SER A 98 -10.31 1.60 0.95
CA SER A 98 -9.47 1.25 -0.22
C SER A 98 -8.01 1.02 0.16
N LYS A 99 -7.48 1.83 1.09
CA LYS A 99 -6.13 1.69 1.64
C LYS A 99 -5.98 0.38 2.41
N GLY A 100 -6.92 0.08 3.30
CA GLY A 100 -6.93 -1.14 4.10
C GLY A 100 -7.02 -2.40 3.23
N MET A 101 -7.92 -2.40 2.25
CA MET A 101 -8.07 -3.53 1.33
C MET A 101 -6.82 -3.73 0.45
N GLY A 102 -6.18 -2.65 0.00
CA GLY A 102 -4.95 -2.71 -0.78
C GLY A 102 -3.76 -3.26 0.00
N LEU A 103 -3.56 -2.80 1.26
CA LEU A 103 -2.53 -3.36 2.14
C LEU A 103 -2.82 -4.82 2.46
N GLY A 104 -4.06 -5.13 2.86
CA GLY A 104 -4.46 -6.49 3.19
C GLY A 104 -4.25 -7.46 2.04
N ALA A 105 -4.65 -7.08 0.82
CA ALA A 105 -4.43 -7.89 -0.38
C ALA A 105 -2.94 -8.09 -0.68
N THR A 106 -2.12 -7.04 -0.51
CA THR A 106 -0.66 -7.14 -0.74
C THR A 106 -0.02 -8.11 0.27
N TYR A 107 -0.31 -7.95 1.56
CA TYR A 107 0.20 -8.86 2.60
C TYR A 107 -0.31 -10.29 2.42
N PHE A 108 -1.58 -10.47 2.03
CA PHE A 108 -2.14 -11.80 1.76
C PHE A 108 -1.35 -12.52 0.65
N VAL A 109 -1.07 -11.84 -0.46
CA VAL A 109 -0.27 -12.41 -1.57
C VAL A 109 1.14 -12.77 -1.12
N VAL A 110 1.77 -11.93 -0.29
CA VAL A 110 3.10 -12.21 0.29
C VAL A 110 3.08 -13.46 1.17
N PHE A 111 2.09 -13.60 2.06
CA PHE A 111 1.97 -14.79 2.91
C PHE A 111 1.64 -16.05 2.11
N CYS A 112 0.81 -15.97 1.06
CA CYS A 112 0.58 -17.09 0.15
C CYS A 112 1.87 -17.51 -0.58
N CYS A 113 2.69 -16.55 -1.01
CA CYS A 113 4.00 -16.83 -1.59
C CYS A 113 4.92 -17.55 -0.58
N TYR A 114 4.94 -17.10 0.67
CA TYR A 114 5.72 -17.76 1.74
C TYR A 114 5.28 -19.20 1.98
N ALA A 115 3.97 -19.46 1.99
CA ALA A 115 3.44 -20.81 2.12
C ALA A 115 3.86 -21.71 0.96
N LEU A 116 3.81 -21.21 -0.28
CA LEU A 116 4.24 -21.95 -1.48
C LEU A 116 5.75 -22.25 -1.46
N LEU A 117 6.57 -21.28 -1.07
CA LEU A 117 8.02 -21.44 -0.93
C LEU A 117 8.35 -22.53 0.08
N LEU A 118 7.75 -22.47 1.27
CA LEU A 118 7.94 -23.47 2.32
C LEU A 118 7.49 -24.87 1.88
N TRP A 119 6.33 -24.98 1.25
CA TRP A 119 5.82 -26.26 0.75
C TRP A 119 6.72 -26.87 -0.33
N TYR A 120 7.11 -26.07 -1.32
CA TYR A 120 7.93 -26.54 -2.43
C TYR A 120 9.36 -26.86 -1.98
N GLY A 121 9.95 -26.06 -1.09
CA GLY A 121 11.26 -26.39 -0.51
C GLY A 121 11.20 -27.66 0.35
N GLY A 122 10.13 -27.89 1.09
CA GLY A 122 9.91 -29.16 1.80
C GLY A 122 9.81 -30.36 0.86
N TYR A 123 9.11 -30.21 -0.28
CA TYR A 123 9.03 -31.23 -1.32
C TYR A 123 10.42 -31.55 -1.93
N LEU A 124 11.23 -30.52 -2.18
CA LEU A 124 12.56 -30.67 -2.78
C LEU A 124 13.57 -31.36 -1.86
N VAL A 125 13.50 -31.07 -0.56
CA VAL A 125 14.31 -31.73 0.48
C VAL A 125 13.94 -33.22 0.59
N ARG A 126 12.65 -33.55 0.46
CA ARG A 126 12.15 -34.94 0.53
C ARG A 126 12.57 -35.80 -0.66
N HIS A 127 12.81 -35.19 -1.82
CA HIS A 127 13.33 -35.86 -3.02
C HIS A 127 14.87 -35.90 -3.10
N HIS A 128 15.59 -35.57 -2.02
CA HIS A 128 17.06 -35.52 -1.94
C HIS A 128 17.75 -34.61 -2.98
N ALA A 129 17.01 -33.73 -3.65
CA ALA A 129 17.56 -32.80 -4.64
C ALA A 129 18.27 -31.60 -3.98
N THR A 130 18.01 -31.31 -2.70
CA THR A 130 18.63 -30.18 -1.97
C THR A 130 18.71 -30.46 -0.47
N ASN A 131 19.72 -29.89 0.19
CA ASN A 131 19.92 -29.97 1.64
C ASN A 131 18.98 -29.00 2.38
N GLY A 132 18.36 -29.43 3.49
CA GLY A 132 17.32 -28.64 4.18
C GLY A 132 17.78 -27.25 4.63
N GLY A 133 19.04 -27.13 5.06
CA GLY A 133 19.64 -25.84 5.42
C GLY A 133 19.79 -24.89 4.22
N LEU A 134 20.10 -25.43 3.04
CA LEU A 134 20.25 -24.65 1.80
C LEU A 134 18.89 -24.16 1.29
N ALA A 135 17.87 -25.00 1.35
CA ALA A 135 16.50 -24.63 1.02
C ALA A 135 15.98 -23.48 1.91
N ILE A 136 16.17 -23.58 3.23
CA ILE A 136 15.77 -22.53 4.17
C ILE A 136 16.58 -21.25 3.94
N ALA A 137 17.90 -21.36 3.76
CA ALA A 137 18.74 -20.19 3.48
C ALA A 137 18.32 -19.46 2.20
N THR A 138 17.97 -20.19 1.13
CA THR A 138 17.45 -19.58 -0.10
C THR A 138 16.10 -18.91 0.09
N MET A 139 15.20 -19.49 0.90
CA MET A 139 13.92 -18.85 1.21
C MET A 139 14.12 -17.51 1.92
N PHE A 140 14.97 -17.47 2.94
CA PHE A 140 15.30 -16.23 3.66
C PHE A 140 16.02 -15.23 2.77
N ALA A 141 16.97 -15.66 1.93
CA ALA A 141 17.69 -14.78 1.02
C ALA A 141 16.76 -14.16 -0.04
N VAL A 142 15.82 -14.93 -0.60
CA VAL A 142 14.84 -14.40 -1.57
C VAL A 142 13.79 -13.53 -0.87
N MET A 143 13.41 -13.84 0.37
CA MET A 143 12.52 -12.99 1.18
C MET A 143 13.13 -11.63 1.50
N ILE A 144 14.36 -11.63 2.02
CA ILE A 144 15.08 -10.40 2.37
C ILE A 144 15.46 -9.62 1.10
N GLY A 145 15.70 -10.33 -0.01
CA GLY A 145 15.97 -9.71 -1.30
C GLY A 145 14.74 -9.09 -1.98
N GLY A 146 13.57 -9.71 -1.83
CA GLY A 146 12.33 -9.29 -2.48
C GLY A 146 11.64 -8.07 -1.85
N LEU A 147 11.98 -7.74 -0.60
CA LEU A 147 11.57 -6.54 0.13
C LEU A 147 12.48 -5.34 -0.19
#